data_AF-A0A4S5D4K4-F1
#
_entry.id   AF-A0A4S5D4K4-F1
#
_cell.length_a   1.000
_cell.length_b   1.000
_cell.length_c   1.000
_cell.angle_alpha   90.00
_cell.angle_beta   90.00
_cell.angle_gamma   90.00
#
_symmetry.space_group_name_H-M   'P 1'
#
loop_
_entity.id
_entity.type
_entity.pdbx_description
1 polymer ?
#
loop_
_entity_poly.entity_id
_entity_poly.type
_entity_poly.pdbx_seq_one_letter_code
_entity_poly.pdbx_strand_id
1 'polypeptide(L)'
;MIRTIAALAALSAITGTANAADTITAPAKRRYVSPGIANVANAAAPRPEKTSSDSRCRELAAGIDAVTHTPDRGQKVVRRMGPDGKPRNELRAYDKRADLEAEHQRLGCR
;
A
#
# COMPACT_ATOMS: atom_id res chain seq x y z
N MET A 1 -44.78 33.71 30.80
CA MET A 1 -43.49 33.53 31.49
C MET A 1 -42.40 33.40 30.43
N ILE A 2 -41.43 34.34 30.45
CA ILE A 2 -40.01 34.22 30.02
C ILE A 2 -39.77 33.74 28.57
N ARG A 3 -39.73 34.66 27.59
CA ARG A 3 -38.55 35.32 26.97
C ARG A 3 -37.80 34.50 25.89
N THR A 4 -38.13 34.82 24.64
CA THR A 4 -37.21 35.18 23.53
C THR A 4 -35.75 34.71 23.61
N ILE A 5 -35.35 33.84 22.68
CA ILE A 5 -34.02 33.88 22.07
C ILE A 5 -34.21 33.78 20.56
N ALA A 6 -34.26 34.93 19.91
CA ALA A 6 -33.82 35.09 18.53
C ALA A 6 -32.32 35.40 18.57
N ALA A 7 -31.51 34.72 17.76
CA ALA A 7 -30.42 35.31 16.97
C ALA A 7 -29.43 34.26 16.43
N LEU A 8 -29.14 34.41 15.14
CA LEU A 8 -27.82 34.24 14.51
C LEU A 8 -27.08 32.90 14.67
N ALA A 9 -26.97 32.17 13.57
CA ALA A 9 -25.81 32.36 12.67
C ALA A 9 -26.02 31.57 11.38
N ALA A 10 -26.46 32.28 10.35
CA ALA A 10 -26.12 31.94 8.99
C ALA A 10 -24.58 32.04 8.88
N LEU A 11 -23.87 30.92 9.06
CA LEU A 11 -22.45 30.81 8.76
C LEU A 11 -22.26 29.68 7.76
N SER A 12 -22.44 30.06 6.49
CA SER A 12 -21.53 29.69 5.41
C SER A 12 -20.98 28.27 5.44
N ALA A 13 -21.76 27.32 4.93
CA ALA A 13 -21.18 26.14 4.28
C ALA A 13 -20.43 26.63 3.03
N ILE A 14 -19.19 27.06 3.23
CA ILE A 14 -18.22 27.27 2.17
C ILE A 14 -18.00 25.88 1.57
N THR A 15 -18.68 25.57 0.48
CA THR A 15 -18.22 24.55 -0.46
C THR A 15 -16.89 25.04 -0.99
N GLY A 16 -15.82 24.73 -0.26
CA GLY A 16 -14.46 24.85 -0.76
C GLY A 16 -14.33 23.81 -1.87
N THR A 17 -14.63 24.21 -3.10
CA THR A 17 -14.05 23.55 -4.25
C THR A 17 -12.55 23.71 -4.07
N ALA A 18 -11.88 22.67 -3.58
CA ALA A 18 -10.44 22.56 -3.65
C ALA A 18 -10.11 22.47 -5.15
N ASN A 19 -10.06 23.62 -5.81
CA ASN A 19 -9.38 23.74 -7.08
C ASN A 19 -7.95 23.34 -6.75
N ALA A 20 -7.55 22.16 -7.22
CA ALA A 20 -6.16 21.78 -7.34
C ALA A 20 -5.55 22.76 -8.35
N ALA A 21 -5.28 23.98 -7.88
CA ALA A 21 -4.48 24.94 -8.61
C ALA A 21 -3.13 24.26 -8.77
N ASP A 22 -2.77 24.00 -10.02
CA ASP A 22 -1.45 23.56 -10.44
C ASP A 22 -0.41 24.26 -9.58
N THR A 23 0.15 23.51 -8.63
CA THR A 23 1.37 23.92 -7.95
C THR A 23 2.44 23.94 -9.03
N ILE A 24 2.63 25.09 -9.66
CA ILE A 24 3.85 25.44 -10.34
C ILE A 24 4.93 25.29 -9.28
N THR A 25 5.54 24.12 -9.27
CA THR A 25 6.58 23.76 -8.32
C THR A 25 7.79 24.58 -8.75
N ALA A 26 7.93 25.76 -8.16
CA ALA A 26 9.17 26.51 -8.25
C ALA A 26 10.29 25.52 -7.88
N PRO A 27 11.37 25.41 -8.68
CA PRO A 27 12.40 24.42 -8.42
C PRO A 27 12.92 24.66 -7.00
N ALA A 28 12.70 23.67 -6.13
CA ALA A 28 13.10 23.76 -4.74
C ALA A 28 14.59 24.11 -4.69
N LYS A 29 14.93 25.19 -3.97
CA LYS A 29 16.32 25.63 -3.77
C LYS A 29 17.13 24.41 -3.33
N ARG A 30 18.08 23.96 -4.16
CA ARG A 30 18.88 22.76 -3.90
C ARG A 30 19.75 23.03 -2.66
N ARG A 31 19.26 22.61 -1.50
CA ARG A 31 20.03 22.63 -0.24
C ARG A 31 20.98 21.43 -0.28
N TYR A 32 22.24 21.63 0.09
CA TYR A 32 23.13 20.51 0.32
C TYR A 32 22.60 19.72 1.51
N VAL A 33 22.33 18.43 1.29
CA VAL A 33 21.83 17.50 2.29
C VAL A 33 22.91 16.44 2.50
N SER A 34 23.21 16.10 3.75
CA SER A 34 24.19 15.05 4.03
C SER A 34 23.71 13.70 3.45
N PRO A 35 24.62 12.80 3.06
CA PRO A 35 24.23 11.49 2.51
C PRO A 35 23.26 10.71 3.41
N GLY A 36 23.41 10.84 4.74
CA GLY A 36 22.50 10.20 5.69
C GLY A 36 21.06 10.70 5.60
N ILE A 37 20.86 12.03 5.58
CA ILE A 37 19.52 12.62 5.46
C ILE A 37 18.91 12.30 4.08
N ALA A 38 19.72 12.30 3.02
CA ALA A 38 19.26 11.93 1.68
C ALA A 38 18.77 10.47 1.62
N ASN A 39 19.48 9.54 2.26
CA ASN A 39 19.08 8.13 2.32
C ASN A 39 17.77 7.94 3.10
N VAL A 40 17.61 8.61 4.24
CA VAL A 40 16.38 8.55 5.04
C VAL A 40 15.21 9.13 4.26
N ALA A 41 15.39 10.29 3.63
CA ALA A 41 14.35 10.93 2.83
C ALA A 41 13.92 10.06 1.64
N ASN A 42 14.87 9.43 0.95
CA ASN A 42 14.57 8.52 -0.15
C ASN A 42 13.92 7.21 0.30
N ALA A 43 14.30 6.69 1.47
CA ALA A 43 13.68 5.48 2.03
C ALA A 43 12.25 5.74 2.52
N ALA A 44 11.98 6.95 3.03
CA ALA A 44 10.65 7.37 3.48
C ALA A 44 9.79 7.96 2.36
N ALA A 45 10.36 8.20 1.18
CA ALA A 45 9.60 8.72 0.04
C ALA A 45 8.51 7.71 -0.35
N PRO A 46 7.26 8.18 -0.56
CA PRO A 46 6.21 7.33 -1.12
C PRO A 46 6.73 6.71 -2.41
N ARG A 47 6.74 5.38 -2.47
CA ARG A 47 7.07 4.70 -3.73
C ARG A 47 6.00 5.12 -4.73
N PRO A 48 6.37 5.54 -5.96
CA PRO A 48 5.38 5.80 -6.99
C PRO A 48 4.56 4.52 -7.15
N GLU A 49 3.28 4.61 -6.83
CA GLU A 49 2.34 3.51 -7.05
C GLU A 49 2.40 3.24 -8.54
N LYS A 50 2.96 2.09 -8.94
CA LYS A 50 2.80 1.63 -10.31
C LYS A 50 1.32 1.33 -10.46
N THR A 51 0.57 2.32 -10.93
CA THR A 51 -0.86 2.24 -11.12
C THR A 51 -1.08 1.35 -12.34
N SER A 52 -0.97 0.04 -12.12
CA SER A 52 -1.51 -0.92 -13.07
C SER A 52 -3.00 -0.60 -13.20
N SER A 53 -3.49 -0.46 -14.44
CA SER A 53 -4.90 -0.26 -14.71
C SER A 53 -5.74 -1.44 -14.18
N ASP A 54 -5.11 -2.61 -14.06
CA ASP A 54 -5.72 -3.80 -13.49
C ASP A 54 -5.78 -3.70 -11.94
N SER A 55 -7.00 -3.75 -11.43
CA SER A 55 -7.28 -3.84 -10.00
C SER A 55 -6.58 -5.02 -9.32
N ARG A 56 -6.40 -6.15 -10.02
CA ARG A 56 -5.76 -7.35 -9.47
C ARG A 56 -4.27 -7.13 -9.24
N CYS A 57 -3.60 -6.49 -10.19
CA CYS A 57 -2.19 -6.14 -10.04
C CYS A 57 -1.95 -5.17 -8.88
N ARG A 58 -2.84 -4.20 -8.66
CA ARG A 58 -2.76 -3.28 -7.52
C ARG A 58 -2.91 -4.01 -6.19
N GLU A 59 -3.87 -4.92 -6.09
CA GLU A 59 -4.06 -5.73 -4.89
C GLU A 59 -2.84 -6.60 -4.59
N LEU A 60 -2.24 -7.24 -5.61
CA LEU A 60 -1.03 -8.03 -5.44
C LEU A 60 0.17 -7.17 -5.02
N ALA A 61 0.35 -6.00 -5.64
CA ALA A 61 1.42 -5.07 -5.26
C ALA A 61 1.27 -4.59 -3.80
N ALA A 62 0.04 -4.24 -3.39
CA ALA A 62 -0.26 -3.87 -2.00
C ALA A 62 -0.01 -5.04 -1.04
N GLY A 63 -0.36 -6.27 -1.42
CA GLY A 63 -0.08 -7.48 -0.66
C GLY A 63 1.42 -7.72 -0.48
N ILE A 64 2.23 -7.52 -1.53
CA ILE A 64 3.70 -7.64 -1.46
C ILE A 64 4.29 -6.59 -0.51
N ASP A 65 3.83 -5.35 -0.59
CA ASP A 65 4.31 -4.27 0.28
C ASP A 65 3.90 -4.52 1.74
N ALA A 66 2.67 -4.97 2.00
CA ALA A 66 2.20 -5.31 3.35
C ALA A 66 3.05 -6.40 4.02
N VAL A 67 3.44 -7.44 3.27
CA VAL A 67 4.27 -8.55 3.79
C VAL A 67 5.75 -8.17 3.90
N THR A 68 6.17 -7.00 3.37
CA THR A 68 7.56 -6.54 3.49
C THR A 68 7.92 -6.17 4.93
N HIS A 69 6.99 -5.60 5.69
CA HIS A 69 7.22 -5.22 7.10
C HIS A 69 6.86 -6.33 8.09
N THR A 70 6.04 -7.30 7.67
CA THR A 70 5.64 -8.44 8.51
C THR A 70 5.71 -9.71 7.65
N PRO A 71 6.90 -10.34 7.56
CA PRO A 71 7.10 -11.49 6.69
C PRO A 71 6.33 -12.70 7.22
N ASP A 72 5.36 -13.17 6.44
CA ASP A 72 4.61 -14.39 6.70
C ASP A 72 5.29 -15.57 5.99
N ARG A 73 6.18 -16.24 6.73
CA ARG A 73 7.03 -17.34 6.25
C ARG A 73 7.11 -18.45 7.29
N GLY A 74 7.25 -19.69 6.85
CA GLY A 74 7.43 -20.82 7.77
C GLY A 74 7.26 -22.17 7.10
N GLN A 75 6.92 -23.18 7.92
CA GLN A 75 6.52 -24.49 7.42
C GLN A 75 5.02 -24.68 7.62
N LYS A 76 4.31 -24.99 6.54
CA LYS A 76 2.91 -25.34 6.58
C LYS A 76 2.76 -26.83 6.32
N VAL A 77 1.95 -27.49 7.14
CA VAL A 77 1.57 -28.88 6.90
C VAL A 77 0.56 -28.89 5.76
N VAL A 78 0.95 -29.48 4.63
CA VAL A 78 0.08 -29.64 3.46
C VAL A 78 -0.26 -31.12 3.33
N ARG A 79 -1.54 -31.41 3.10
CA ARG A 79 -1.99 -32.77 2.87
C ARG A 79 -1.77 -33.13 1.40
N ARG A 80 -0.97 -34.16 1.15
CA ARG A 80 -0.65 -34.66 -0.20
C ARG A 80 -0.98 -36.14 -0.30
N MET A 81 -1.32 -36.59 -1.50
CA MET A 81 -1.39 -38.03 -1.78
C MET A 81 0.02 -38.54 -2.01
N GLY A 82 0.41 -39.56 -1.25
CA GLY A 82 1.64 -40.30 -1.49
C GLY A 82 1.54 -41.11 -2.80
N PRO A 83 2.68 -41.61 -3.30
CA PRO A 83 2.71 -42.50 -4.48
C PRO A 83 1.97 -43.83 -4.23
N ASP A 84 1.75 -44.18 -2.96
CA ASP A 84 0.95 -45.30 -2.49
C ASP A 84 -0.57 -45.01 -2.47
N GLY A 85 -1.00 -43.82 -2.89
CA GLY A 85 -2.40 -43.41 -2.86
C GLY A 85 -2.94 -43.14 -1.45
N LYS A 86 -2.07 -43.06 -0.43
CA LYS A 86 -2.49 -42.74 0.94
C LYS A 86 -2.29 -41.25 1.22
N PRO A 87 -3.20 -40.58 1.95
CA PRO A 87 -3.01 -39.20 2.35
C PRO A 87 -1.88 -39.11 3.38
N ARG A 88 -0.93 -38.21 3.15
CA ARG A 88 0.18 -37.91 4.05
C ARG A 88 0.26 -36.41 4.30
N ASN A 89 0.70 -36.06 5.50
CA ASN A 89 0.97 -34.68 5.88
C ASN A 89 2.45 -34.41 5.61
N GLU A 90 2.73 -33.49 4.69
CA GLU A 90 4.09 -33.08 4.34
C GLU A 90 4.33 -31.66 4.83
N LEU A 91 5.48 -31.44 5.47
CA LEU A 91 5.94 -30.09 5.82
C LEU A 91 6.48 -29.42 4.57
N ARG A 92 5.79 -28.36 4.12
CA ARG A 92 6.21 -27.57 2.97
C ARG A 92 6.64 -26.19 3.44
N ALA A 93 7.79 -25.73 2.96
CA ALA A 93 8.19 -24.35 3.11
C ALA A 93 7.15 -23.45 2.43
N TYR A 94 6.69 -22.46 3.17
CA TYR A 94 5.72 -21.46 2.75
C TYR A 94 6.37 -20.08 2.87
N ASP A 95 6.25 -19.28 1.81
CA ASP A 95 6.62 -17.88 1.81
C ASP A 95 5.54 -17.10 1.07
N LYS A 96 4.72 -16.38 1.84
CA LYS A 96 3.60 -15.61 1.31
C LYS A 96 4.05 -14.56 0.30
N ARG A 97 5.21 -13.94 0.54
CA ARG A 97 5.74 -12.91 -0.34
C ARG A 97 6.15 -13.51 -1.68
N ALA A 98 6.84 -14.65 -1.65
CA ALA A 98 7.24 -15.34 -2.88
C ALA A 98 6.02 -15.80 -3.69
N ASP A 99 4.95 -16.27 -3.02
CA ASP A 99 3.71 -16.66 -3.69
C ASP A 99 3.02 -15.45 -4.37
N LEU A 100 2.95 -14.30 -3.69
CA LEU A 100 2.37 -13.07 -4.26
C LEU A 100 3.23 -12.50 -5.40
N GLU A 101 4.56 -12.54 -5.27
CA GLU A 101 5.49 -12.13 -6.33
C GLU A 101 5.36 -13.04 -7.56
N ALA A 102 5.23 -14.36 -7.35
CA ALA A 102 5.00 -15.30 -8.43
C ALA A 102 3.66 -15.05 -9.14
N GLU A 103 2.59 -14.73 -8.40
CA GLU A 103 1.30 -14.37 -9.01
C GLU A 103 1.38 -13.05 -9.78
N HIS A 104 2.03 -12.04 -9.21
CA HIS A 104 2.24 -10.75 -9.85
C HIS A 104 3.02 -10.90 -11.17
N GLN A 105 4.04 -11.77 -11.21
CA GLN A 105 4.77 -12.09 -12.44
C GLN A 105 3.94 -12.89 -13.45
N ARG A 106 3.16 -13.88 -13.01
CA ARG A 106 2.29 -14.68 -13.88
C ARG A 106 1.23 -13.84 -14.59
N LEU A 107 0.70 -12.83 -13.91
CA LEU A 107 -0.25 -11.88 -14.49
C LEU A 107 0.41 -10.81 -15.36
N GLY A 108 1.75 -10.77 -15.44
CA GLY A 108 2.47 -9.80 -16.26
C GLY A 108 2.35 -8.36 -15.75
N CYS A 109 2.02 -8.17 -14.47
CA CYS A 109 1.91 -6.87 -13.84
C CYS A 109 3.27 -6.14 -13.90
N ARG A 110 3.29 -4.88 -14.36
CA ARG A 110 4.51 -4.09 -14.59
C ARG A 110 4.74 -3.02 -13.55
#